data_AF-A0A1N6DR41-F1
#
_entry.id   AF-A0A1N6DR41-F1
#
_cell.length_a   1.000
_cell.length_b   1.000
_cell.length_c   1.000
_cell.angle_alpha   90.00
_cell.angle_beta   90.00
_cell.angle_gamma   90.00
#
_symmetry.space_group_name_H-M   'P 1'
#
loop_
_entity.id
_entity.type
_entity.pdbx_description
1 polymer ?
#
loop_
_entity_poly.entity_id
_entity_poly.type
_entity_poly.pdbx_seq_one_letter_code
_entity_poly.pdbx_strand_id
1 'polypeptide(L)'
;MIGLPIVWAQASSGTNANALALLSLRRWYSSLTLSSPESVPSLFGLWAWLLGMATLLIVVMAFQGPKRALGQLFDFPGHFRLIAGALIRLRRSGRVVAVTIGMTVLAWTVSQIRTYHLAQGKDDLILLTKSRGLGELAVEQGILAGLTPLRDLVGLADNFPLLLLATIVLFRVSAERWSGPYVPLSLRRDRQVVWGELVWGGGALYLLYRLVSLASGTGDLPLGGLIMVEVIIIPVLMLLLDAGLLSWVLVELRNAGLGDTGNDALDTNEVVRMLPGAMLTCLAVLPARYLATAVLLATLDMPGSVTNSLVGRYVRWQLNWGLADLQGAALVVAGVAGVVAWTRGTVGGTVRGYPRLLAAEGGHLAALLTLAGLAAGTLSALAYMIVLSLPAQTWVLAAADGYAHYATLPVGLVTLAGLVELGERSLPMATLASASEAGSDPTSA
;
A
#
# COMPACT_ATOMS: atom_id res chain seq x y z
N MET A 1 1.00 13.71 -34.41
CA MET A 1 0.26 13.57 -33.13
C MET A 1 -1.24 13.47 -33.38
N ILE A 2 -1.70 12.40 -34.03
CA ILE A 2 -3.13 12.11 -34.23
C ILE A 2 -3.25 10.60 -34.01
N GLY A 3 -3.88 10.19 -32.91
CA GLY A 3 -4.07 8.76 -32.61
C GLY A 3 -4.55 8.47 -31.19
N LEU A 4 -4.15 9.27 -30.19
CA LEU A 4 -4.56 9.05 -28.80
C LEU A 4 -6.06 9.25 -28.53
N PRO A 5 -6.75 10.34 -28.97
CA PRO A 5 -8.17 10.50 -28.64
C PRO A 5 -9.07 9.43 -29.29
N ILE A 6 -8.57 8.68 -30.29
CA ILE A 6 -9.38 7.69 -31.02
C ILE A 6 -9.55 6.40 -30.22
N VAL A 7 -8.53 5.91 -29.50
CA VAL A 7 -8.68 4.70 -28.67
C VAL A 7 -9.55 4.98 -27.44
N TRP A 8 -9.47 6.19 -26.88
CA TRP A 8 -10.26 6.61 -25.72
C TRP A 8 -11.70 6.99 -26.08
N ALA A 9 -11.94 7.65 -27.23
CA ALA A 9 -13.29 7.90 -27.75
C ALA A 9 -13.98 6.64 -28.29
N GLN A 10 -13.25 5.55 -28.52
CA GLN A 10 -13.81 4.24 -28.87
C GLN A 10 -14.22 3.41 -27.63
N ALA A 11 -13.88 3.85 -26.41
CA ALA A 11 -14.38 3.24 -25.18
C ALA A 11 -15.82 3.69 -24.85
N SER A 12 -16.26 4.83 -25.36
CA SER A 12 -17.60 5.40 -25.09
C SER A 12 -18.70 4.86 -26.02
N SER A 13 -18.40 3.99 -26.98
CA SER A 13 -19.36 3.49 -27.97
C SER A 13 -19.37 1.95 -28.09
N GLY A 14 -19.51 1.24 -26.97
CA GLY A 14 -19.84 -0.19 -27.01
C GLY A 14 -19.39 -0.98 -25.78
N THR A 15 -19.90 -2.21 -25.67
CA THR A 15 -19.44 -3.28 -24.75
C THR A 15 -18.03 -3.74 -25.15
N ASN A 16 -17.07 -2.83 -25.19
CA ASN A 16 -15.73 -3.09 -25.65
C ASN A 16 -14.89 -3.59 -24.46
N ALA A 17 -14.37 -4.82 -24.52
CA ALA A 17 -13.53 -5.39 -23.45
C ALA A 17 -12.32 -4.49 -23.11
N ASN A 18 -11.83 -3.74 -24.10
CA ASN A 18 -10.76 -2.77 -23.91
C ASN A 18 -11.17 -1.59 -23.00
N ALA A 19 -12.44 -1.20 -22.99
CA ALA A 19 -12.93 -0.11 -22.12
C ALA A 19 -12.90 -0.51 -20.64
N LEU A 20 -13.27 -1.76 -20.33
CA LEU A 20 -13.24 -2.29 -18.96
C LEU A 20 -11.82 -2.53 -18.45
N ALA A 21 -10.93 -3.06 -19.30
CA ALA A 21 -9.51 -3.21 -18.97
C ALA A 21 -8.81 -1.86 -18.69
N LEU A 22 -9.18 -0.82 -19.44
CA LEU A 22 -8.67 0.54 -19.18
C LEU A 22 -9.30 1.16 -17.93
N LEU A 23 -10.61 0.97 -17.71
CA LEU A 23 -11.27 1.40 -16.48
C LEU A 23 -10.64 0.72 -15.26
N SER A 24 -10.34 -0.58 -15.35
CA SER A 24 -9.78 -1.31 -14.21
C SER A 24 -8.38 -0.84 -13.85
N LEU A 25 -7.53 -0.64 -14.86
CA LEU A 25 -6.21 -0.05 -14.68
C LEU A 25 -6.30 1.36 -14.09
N ARG A 26 -7.24 2.18 -14.58
CA ARG A 26 -7.42 3.55 -14.10
C ARG A 26 -7.86 3.59 -12.64
N ARG A 27 -8.85 2.78 -12.25
CA ARG A 27 -9.30 2.68 -10.84
C ARG A 27 -8.18 2.19 -9.92
N TRP A 28 -7.34 1.28 -10.40
CA TRP A 28 -6.19 0.85 -9.61
C TRP A 28 -5.12 1.94 -9.46
N TYR A 29 -4.85 2.71 -10.52
CA TYR A 29 -3.93 3.84 -10.48
C TYR A 29 -4.45 5.02 -9.64
N SER A 30 -5.70 5.44 -9.82
CA SER A 30 -6.21 6.69 -9.23
C SER A 30 -6.79 6.52 -7.83
N SER A 31 -7.40 5.36 -7.54
CA SER A 31 -8.06 5.09 -6.26
C SER A 31 -7.51 3.88 -5.52
N LEU A 32 -6.52 3.14 -6.03
CA LEU A 32 -6.09 1.86 -5.44
C LEU A 32 -7.23 0.85 -5.30
N THR A 33 -8.23 0.94 -6.18
CA THR A 33 -9.32 0.01 -6.23
C THR A 33 -9.10 -0.98 -7.38
N LEU A 34 -8.69 -2.20 -7.04
CA LEU A 34 -8.61 -3.30 -8.01
C LEU A 34 -10.03 -3.58 -8.54
N SER A 35 -10.15 -3.75 -9.84
CA SER A 35 -11.42 -4.13 -10.46
C SER A 35 -11.23 -5.15 -11.58
N SER A 36 -12.28 -5.93 -11.83
CA SER A 36 -12.27 -6.97 -12.86
C SER A 36 -12.21 -6.31 -14.26
N PRO A 37 -11.23 -6.68 -15.11
CA PRO A 37 -11.11 -6.18 -16.48
C PRO A 37 -12.13 -6.85 -17.44
N GLU A 38 -12.83 -7.90 -17.01
CA GLU A 38 -13.72 -8.70 -17.84
C GLU A 38 -15.16 -8.20 -17.81
N SER A 39 -15.93 -8.27 -18.89
CA SER A 39 -17.35 -7.86 -18.84
C SER A 39 -18.25 -8.79 -18.03
N VAL A 40 -17.81 -10.01 -17.75
CA VAL A 40 -18.59 -11.01 -17.01
C VAL A 40 -18.07 -11.10 -15.57
N PRO A 41 -18.94 -11.37 -14.57
CA PRO A 41 -18.50 -11.66 -13.22
C PRO A 41 -17.43 -12.75 -13.18
N SER A 42 -16.34 -12.50 -12.45
CA SER A 42 -15.19 -13.39 -12.43
C SER A 42 -14.71 -13.66 -11.00
N LEU A 43 -14.46 -14.93 -10.72
CA LEU A 43 -13.85 -15.38 -9.46
C LEU A 43 -12.31 -15.42 -9.56
N PHE A 44 -11.72 -14.88 -10.62
CA PHE A 44 -10.27 -14.92 -10.81
C PHE A 44 -9.50 -14.33 -9.61
N GLY A 45 -9.96 -13.19 -9.07
CA GLY A 45 -9.34 -12.60 -7.88
C GLY A 45 -9.34 -13.54 -6.67
N LEU A 46 -10.36 -14.39 -6.53
CA LEU A 46 -10.46 -15.36 -5.45
C LEU A 46 -9.43 -16.47 -5.66
N TRP A 47 -9.27 -16.94 -6.90
CA TRP A 47 -8.23 -17.91 -7.24
C TRP A 47 -6.83 -17.35 -7.00
N ALA A 48 -6.55 -16.11 -7.41
CA ALA A 48 -5.27 -15.45 -7.13
C ALA A 48 -5.00 -15.37 -5.61
N TRP A 49 -6.03 -15.07 -4.82
CA TRP A 49 -5.92 -15.00 -3.35
C TRP A 49 -5.67 -16.38 -2.74
N LEU A 50 -6.47 -17.38 -3.11
CA LEU A 50 -6.33 -18.75 -2.63
C LEU A 50 -4.98 -19.36 -3.02
N LEU A 51 -4.51 -19.12 -4.25
CA LEU A 51 -3.19 -19.58 -4.71
C LEU A 51 -2.06 -18.87 -3.97
N GLY A 52 -2.16 -17.57 -3.73
CA GLY A 52 -1.20 -16.82 -2.92
C GLY A 52 -1.11 -17.35 -1.49
N MET A 53 -2.26 -17.57 -0.85
CA MET A 53 -2.35 -18.12 0.51
C MET A 53 -1.87 -19.58 0.59
N ALA A 54 -2.23 -20.42 -0.39
CA ALA A 54 -1.75 -21.79 -0.48
C ALA A 54 -0.23 -21.84 -0.66
N THR A 55 0.32 -20.97 -1.52
CA THR A 55 1.76 -20.85 -1.74
C THR A 55 2.47 -20.40 -0.46
N LEU A 56 1.93 -19.39 0.24
CA LEU A 56 2.44 -18.96 1.53
C LEU A 56 2.46 -20.13 2.52
N LEU A 57 1.37 -20.90 2.61
CA LEU A 57 1.30 -22.05 3.52
C LEU A 57 2.33 -23.13 3.17
N ILE A 58 2.53 -23.43 1.88
CA ILE A 58 3.57 -24.37 1.43
C ILE A 58 4.96 -23.87 1.84
N VAL A 59 5.25 -22.59 1.63
CA VAL A 59 6.51 -21.97 2.04
C VAL A 59 6.68 -22.07 3.56
N VAL A 60 5.66 -21.74 4.34
CA VAL A 60 5.66 -21.88 5.80
C VAL A 60 5.93 -23.32 6.23
N MET A 61 5.27 -24.31 5.62
CA MET A 61 5.50 -25.72 5.89
C MET A 61 6.94 -26.15 5.57
N ALA A 62 7.55 -25.60 4.53
CA ALA A 62 8.94 -25.87 4.18
C ALA A 62 9.92 -25.32 5.24
N PHE A 63 9.62 -24.17 5.85
CA PHE A 63 10.47 -23.56 6.89
C PHE A 63 10.21 -24.12 8.31
N GLN A 64 8.97 -24.48 8.66
CA GLN A 64 8.60 -24.90 10.03
C GLN A 64 8.40 -26.42 10.19
N GLY A 65 8.19 -27.13 9.09
CA GLY A 65 7.58 -28.46 9.07
C GLY A 65 6.04 -28.41 9.13
N PRO A 66 5.34 -29.35 8.48
CA PRO A 66 3.89 -29.29 8.29
C PRO A 66 3.10 -29.35 9.61
N LYS A 67 3.56 -30.15 10.58
CA LYS A 67 2.88 -30.30 11.88
C LYS A 67 2.85 -28.99 12.66
N ARG A 68 3.98 -28.25 12.70
CA ARG A 68 4.07 -26.98 13.42
C ARG A 68 3.33 -25.87 12.70
N ALA A 69 3.47 -25.80 11.37
CA ALA A 69 2.76 -24.86 10.52
C ALA A 69 1.23 -24.96 10.69
N LEU A 70 0.68 -26.17 10.56
CA LEU A 70 -0.76 -26.41 10.75
C LEU A 70 -1.18 -26.22 12.21
N GLY A 71 -0.35 -26.63 13.17
CA GLY A 71 -0.61 -26.39 14.59
C GLY A 71 -0.78 -24.91 14.92
N GLN A 72 0.09 -24.05 14.38
CA GLN A 72 -0.02 -22.59 14.53
C GLN A 72 -1.20 -22.02 13.74
N LEU A 73 -1.44 -22.49 12.51
CA LEU A 73 -2.57 -22.04 11.66
C LEU A 73 -3.94 -22.26 12.33
N PHE A 74 -4.06 -23.25 13.21
CA PHE A 74 -5.27 -23.55 13.97
C PHE A 74 -5.17 -23.20 15.47
N ASP A 75 -4.12 -22.49 15.91
CA ASP A 75 -4.00 -21.99 17.29
C ASP A 75 -4.90 -20.77 17.52
N PHE A 76 -6.20 -20.98 17.64
CA PHE A 76 -7.17 -19.91 17.90
C PHE A 76 -6.82 -19.05 19.12
N PRO A 77 -6.41 -19.61 20.28
CA PRO A 77 -5.89 -18.81 21.40
C PRO A 77 -4.66 -17.97 21.03
N GLY A 78 -3.75 -18.51 20.21
CA GLY A 78 -2.61 -17.78 19.65
C GLY A 78 -3.04 -16.58 18.80
N HIS A 79 -3.99 -16.79 17.87
CA HIS A 79 -4.53 -15.71 17.04
C HIS A 79 -5.22 -14.63 17.86
N PHE A 80 -6.01 -15.01 18.87
CA PHE A 80 -6.67 -14.03 19.73
C PHE A 80 -5.65 -13.19 20.50
N ARG A 81 -4.60 -13.82 21.07
CA ARG A 81 -3.51 -13.09 21.74
C ARG A 81 -2.75 -12.18 20.79
N LEU A 82 -2.53 -12.61 19.54
CA LEU A 82 -1.91 -11.79 18.50
C LEU A 82 -2.74 -10.55 18.17
N ILE A 83 -4.04 -10.73 17.91
CA ILE A 83 -4.96 -9.63 17.59
C ILE A 83 -5.12 -8.70 18.79
N ALA A 84 -5.23 -9.23 20.01
CA ALA A 84 -5.30 -8.42 21.23
C ALA A 84 -4.02 -7.57 21.41
N GLY A 85 -2.84 -8.16 21.19
CA GLY A 85 -1.57 -7.42 21.21
C GLY A 85 -1.52 -6.31 20.15
N ALA A 86 -1.96 -6.61 18.92
CA ALA A 86 -2.06 -5.62 17.85
C ALA A 86 -3.00 -4.46 18.20
N LEU A 87 -4.16 -4.75 18.80
CA LEU A 87 -5.12 -3.74 19.24
C LEU A 87 -4.59 -2.88 20.39
N ILE A 88 -3.90 -3.48 21.37
CA ILE A 88 -3.27 -2.75 22.47
C ILE A 88 -2.19 -1.80 21.92
N ARG A 89 -1.37 -2.29 20.99
CA ARG A 89 -0.35 -1.49 20.30
C ARG A 89 -0.97 -0.31 19.55
N LEU A 90 -2.03 -0.55 18.78
CA LEU A 90 -2.75 0.53 18.09
C LEU A 90 -3.36 1.55 19.03
N ARG A 91 -3.95 1.09 20.14
CA ARG A 91 -4.51 1.98 21.16
C ARG A 91 -3.44 2.90 21.75
N ARG A 92 -2.24 2.38 21.97
CA ARG A 92 -1.07 3.17 22.42
C ARG A 92 -0.55 4.10 21.31
N SER A 93 -0.57 3.66 20.06
CA SER A 93 -0.31 4.49 18.87
C SER A 93 -1.54 5.32 18.43
N GLY A 94 -2.34 5.83 19.36
CA GLY A 94 -3.59 6.53 19.05
C GLY A 94 -3.42 7.70 18.07
N ARG A 95 -2.27 8.38 18.10
CA ARG A 95 -1.89 9.42 17.14
C ARG A 95 -1.87 8.92 15.70
N VAL A 96 -1.25 7.77 15.43
CA VAL A 96 -1.19 7.19 14.08
C VAL A 96 -2.59 6.90 13.56
N VAL A 97 -3.42 6.29 14.40
CA VAL A 97 -4.82 5.97 14.06
C VAL A 97 -5.59 7.26 13.74
N ALA A 98 -5.52 8.25 14.62
CA ALA A 98 -6.22 9.53 14.44
C ALA A 98 -5.77 10.28 13.19
N VAL A 99 -4.45 10.36 12.93
CA VAL A 99 -3.89 11.06 11.76
C VAL A 99 -4.23 10.33 10.48
N THR A 100 -4.02 9.00 10.41
CA THR A 100 -4.29 8.21 9.20
C THR A 100 -5.78 8.24 8.85
N ILE A 101 -6.67 8.00 9.81
CA ILE A 101 -8.13 8.05 9.57
C ILE A 101 -8.56 9.47 9.26
N GLY A 102 -8.18 10.46 10.08
CA GLY A 102 -8.60 11.85 9.92
C GLY A 102 -8.17 12.46 8.58
N MET A 103 -6.91 12.25 8.18
CA MET A 103 -6.42 12.71 6.88
C MET A 103 -7.07 11.95 5.72
N THR A 104 -7.40 10.68 5.88
CA THR A 104 -8.11 9.90 4.84
C THR A 104 -9.53 10.41 4.64
N VAL A 105 -10.27 10.67 5.73
CA VAL A 105 -11.60 11.28 5.66
C VAL A 105 -11.53 12.67 5.01
N LEU A 106 -10.53 13.48 5.37
CA LEU A 106 -10.33 14.80 4.75
C LEU A 106 -10.05 14.68 3.25
N ALA A 107 -9.10 13.82 2.86
CA ALA A 107 -8.73 13.59 1.47
C ALA A 107 -9.93 13.11 0.64
N TRP A 108 -10.70 12.16 1.18
CA TRP A 108 -11.91 11.64 0.57
C TRP A 108 -12.98 12.74 0.42
N THR A 109 -13.24 13.51 1.47
CA THR A 109 -14.23 14.60 1.43
C THR A 109 -13.91 15.61 0.32
N VAL A 110 -12.64 16.03 0.22
CA VAL A 110 -12.18 16.94 -0.85
C VAL A 110 -12.33 16.30 -2.22
N SER A 111 -11.98 15.02 -2.37
CA SER A 111 -12.12 14.28 -3.62
C SER A 111 -13.59 14.15 -4.06
N GLN A 112 -14.50 13.86 -3.13
CA GLN A 112 -15.94 13.79 -3.41
C GLN A 112 -16.49 15.14 -3.87
N ILE A 113 -16.17 16.23 -3.18
CA ILE A 113 -16.61 17.58 -3.57
C ILE A 113 -16.17 17.91 -5.00
N ARG A 114 -14.93 17.55 -5.36
CA ARG A 114 -14.40 17.79 -6.70
C ARG A 114 -15.08 16.94 -7.77
N THR A 115 -15.31 15.66 -7.49
CA THR A 115 -15.81 14.69 -8.48
C THR A 115 -17.34 14.66 -8.58
N TYR A 116 -18.03 15.33 -7.66
CA TYR A 116 -19.48 15.27 -7.51
C TYR A 116 -20.27 15.53 -8.80
N HIS A 117 -19.82 16.46 -9.64
CA HIS A 117 -20.49 16.84 -10.89
C HIS A 117 -19.86 16.25 -12.16
N LEU A 118 -18.83 15.41 -12.05
CA LEU A 118 -18.15 14.86 -13.21
C LEU A 118 -19.00 13.75 -13.84
N ALA A 119 -19.44 13.96 -15.09
CA ALA A 119 -20.23 12.99 -15.85
C ALA A 119 -19.55 11.61 -15.94
N GLN A 120 -18.21 11.60 -15.99
CA GLN A 120 -17.38 10.40 -16.03
C GLN A 120 -17.75 9.36 -14.96
N GLY A 121 -18.02 9.78 -13.72
CA GLY A 121 -18.33 8.83 -12.64
C GLY A 121 -19.64 8.06 -12.88
N LYS A 122 -20.60 8.68 -13.58
CA LYS A 122 -21.85 8.02 -13.98
C LYS A 122 -21.61 7.08 -15.16
N ASP A 123 -20.79 7.49 -16.13
CA ASP A 123 -20.45 6.66 -17.29
C ASP A 123 -19.70 5.39 -16.88
N ASP A 124 -18.76 5.51 -15.94
CA ASP A 124 -18.02 4.38 -15.37
C ASP A 124 -18.94 3.42 -14.61
N LEU A 125 -19.87 3.97 -13.82
CA LEU A 125 -20.85 3.17 -13.08
C LEU A 125 -21.77 2.42 -14.04
N ILE A 126 -22.24 3.07 -15.11
CA ILE A 126 -23.04 2.44 -16.16
C ILE A 126 -22.23 1.34 -16.83
N LEU A 127 -20.96 1.58 -17.15
CA LEU A 127 -20.09 0.58 -17.76
C LEU A 127 -19.92 -0.66 -16.87
N LEU A 128 -19.73 -0.48 -15.56
CA LEU A 128 -19.61 -1.57 -14.59
C LEU A 128 -20.91 -2.36 -14.39
N THR A 129 -22.06 -1.69 -14.43
CA THR A 129 -23.39 -2.28 -14.17
C THR A 129 -24.09 -2.79 -15.43
N LYS A 130 -23.53 -2.57 -16.62
CA LYS A 130 -24.12 -2.99 -17.89
C LYS A 130 -24.26 -4.51 -18.02
N SER A 131 -23.34 -5.27 -17.43
CA SER A 131 -23.26 -6.73 -17.57
C SER A 131 -23.13 -7.48 -16.23
N ARG A 132 -23.17 -6.75 -15.10
CA ARG A 132 -23.01 -7.31 -13.76
C ARG A 132 -24.11 -6.80 -12.84
N GLY A 133 -24.67 -7.69 -12.04
CA GLY A 133 -25.56 -7.32 -10.94
C GLY A 133 -24.80 -6.58 -9.83
N LEU A 134 -25.53 -5.82 -9.01
CA LEU A 134 -24.94 -5.11 -7.86
C LEU A 134 -24.24 -6.07 -6.88
N GLY A 135 -24.88 -7.21 -6.60
CA GLY A 135 -24.30 -8.26 -5.74
C GLY A 135 -23.00 -8.83 -6.30
N GLU A 136 -22.96 -9.06 -7.61
CA GLU A 136 -21.77 -9.60 -8.29
C GLU A 136 -20.63 -8.59 -8.23
N LEU A 137 -20.89 -7.32 -8.54
CA LEU A 137 -19.91 -6.24 -8.42
C LEU A 137 -19.37 -6.13 -7.00
N ALA A 138 -20.24 -6.12 -5.99
CA ALA A 138 -19.79 -6.01 -4.61
C ALA A 138 -18.95 -7.21 -4.16
N VAL A 139 -19.33 -8.43 -4.56
CA VAL A 139 -18.55 -9.64 -4.27
C VAL A 139 -17.20 -9.59 -4.97
N GLU A 140 -17.13 -9.20 -6.25
CA GLU A 140 -15.86 -9.02 -6.97
C GLU A 140 -14.96 -7.99 -6.29
N GLN A 141 -15.50 -6.83 -5.92
CA GLN A 141 -14.75 -5.78 -5.24
C GLN A 141 -14.29 -6.22 -3.85
N GLY A 142 -15.10 -7.01 -3.14
CA GLY A 142 -14.70 -7.63 -1.89
C GLY A 142 -13.53 -8.60 -2.05
N ILE A 143 -13.64 -9.52 -3.01
CA ILE A 143 -12.58 -10.48 -3.33
C ILE A 143 -11.27 -9.74 -3.64
N LEU A 144 -11.33 -8.70 -4.47
CA LEU A 144 -10.16 -7.92 -4.87
C LEU A 144 -9.59 -7.06 -3.74
N ALA A 145 -10.42 -6.55 -2.82
CA ALA A 145 -9.93 -5.89 -1.61
C ALA A 145 -9.23 -6.88 -0.65
N GLY A 146 -9.71 -8.13 -0.58
CA GLY A 146 -9.11 -9.20 0.22
C GLY A 146 -7.71 -9.63 -0.24
N LEU A 147 -7.37 -9.43 -1.52
CA LEU A 147 -6.01 -9.60 -2.05
C LEU A 147 -5.02 -8.56 -1.50
N THR A 148 -5.52 -7.44 -0.99
CA THR A 148 -4.71 -6.27 -0.67
C THR A 148 -5.05 -5.68 0.72
N PRO A 149 -5.00 -6.45 1.81
CA PRO A 149 -5.46 -5.98 3.12
C PRO A 149 -4.64 -4.81 3.69
N LEU A 150 -3.44 -4.56 3.14
CA LEU A 150 -2.53 -3.49 3.55
C LEU A 150 -2.47 -2.32 2.55
N ARG A 151 -3.27 -2.31 1.47
CA ARG A 151 -3.13 -1.31 0.40
C ARG A 151 -3.23 0.13 0.90
N ASP A 152 -4.14 0.39 1.84
CA ASP A 152 -4.43 1.74 2.31
C ASP A 152 -3.32 2.31 3.19
N LEU A 153 -2.45 1.44 3.71
CA LEU A 153 -1.27 1.83 4.48
C LEU A 153 0.00 1.91 3.63
N VAL A 154 0.10 1.05 2.61
CA VAL A 154 1.25 1.05 1.73
C VAL A 154 1.13 2.13 0.66
N GLY A 155 -0.09 2.52 0.26
CA GLY A 155 -0.35 3.60 -0.70
C GLY A 155 -0.63 4.96 -0.07
N LEU A 156 -0.13 5.23 1.14
CA LEU A 156 -0.45 6.47 1.89
C LEU A 156 -0.06 7.76 1.15
N ALA A 157 0.86 7.73 0.18
CA ALA A 157 1.19 8.93 -0.60
C ALA A 157 0.04 9.42 -1.49
N ASP A 158 -1.00 8.60 -1.71
CA ASP A 158 -2.20 9.03 -2.41
C ASP A 158 -3.09 9.93 -1.55
N ASN A 159 -2.91 9.89 -0.23
CA ASN A 159 -3.55 10.80 0.69
C ASN A 159 -2.85 12.17 0.61
N PHE A 160 -3.39 13.06 -0.23
CA PHE A 160 -2.79 14.36 -0.52
C PHE A 160 -2.51 15.22 0.74
N PRO A 161 -3.45 15.37 1.69
CA PRO A 161 -3.16 16.04 2.97
C PRO A 161 -1.99 15.44 3.75
N LEU A 162 -1.91 14.11 3.83
CA LEU A 162 -0.84 13.42 4.56
C LEU A 162 0.51 13.59 3.87
N LEU A 163 0.54 13.48 2.54
CA LEU A 163 1.74 13.73 1.72
C LEU A 163 2.24 15.17 1.88
N LEU A 164 1.33 16.15 1.85
CA LEU A 164 1.66 17.56 2.05
C LEU A 164 2.28 17.79 3.43
N LEU A 165 1.65 17.26 4.49
CA LEU A 165 2.13 17.40 5.86
C LEU A 165 3.52 16.77 6.03
N ALA A 166 3.70 15.54 5.54
CA ALA A 166 4.99 14.84 5.62
C ALA A 166 6.10 15.61 4.89
N THR A 167 5.79 16.17 3.72
CA THR A 167 6.74 17.00 2.95
C THR A 167 7.13 18.26 3.71
N ILE A 168 6.15 18.96 4.32
CA ILE A 168 6.41 20.18 5.12
C ILE A 168 7.27 19.86 6.35
N VAL A 169 6.95 18.77 7.08
CA VAL A 169 7.71 18.37 8.27
C VAL A 169 9.16 18.05 7.92
N LEU A 170 9.39 17.25 6.87
CA LEU A 170 10.75 16.89 6.44
C LEU A 170 11.51 18.09 5.86
N PHE A 171 10.83 18.98 5.13
CA PHE A 171 11.41 20.24 4.69
C PHE A 171 11.86 21.09 5.87
N ARG A 172 11.03 21.24 6.92
CA ARG A 172 11.38 22.00 8.12
C ARG A 172 12.61 21.43 8.81
N VAL A 173 12.65 20.10 9.01
CA VAL A 173 13.82 19.41 9.58
C VAL A 173 15.08 19.64 8.74
N SER A 174 14.95 19.61 7.42
CA SER A 174 16.04 19.94 6.50
C SER A 174 16.46 21.41 6.64
N ALA A 175 15.52 22.35 6.67
CA ALA A 175 15.79 23.78 6.74
C ALA A 175 16.47 24.20 8.05
N GLU A 176 15.98 23.70 9.19
CA GLU A 176 16.58 23.94 10.51
C GLU A 176 18.05 23.49 10.53
N ARG A 177 18.36 22.34 9.91
CA ARG A 177 19.73 21.85 9.76
C ARG A 177 20.62 22.77 8.91
N TRP A 178 20.10 23.35 7.83
CA TRP A 178 20.85 24.28 6.98
C TRP A 178 21.06 25.64 7.65
N SER A 179 20.19 26.02 8.59
CA SER A 179 20.28 27.28 9.36
C SER A 179 21.18 27.20 10.60
N GLY A 180 21.57 25.99 11.03
CA GLY A 180 22.39 25.76 12.21
C GLY A 180 23.88 26.08 12.03
N PRO A 181 24.67 26.13 13.13
CA PRO A 181 26.12 26.34 13.06
C PRO A 181 26.78 25.26 12.20
N TYR A 182 27.83 25.67 11.46
CA TYR A 182 28.51 24.92 10.40
C TYR A 182 28.68 23.42 10.71
N VAL A 183 27.85 22.56 10.10
CA VAL A 183 27.98 21.11 10.22
C VAL A 183 29.13 20.66 9.31
N PRO A 184 30.16 19.97 9.83
CA PRO A 184 31.26 19.46 9.01
C PRO A 184 30.75 18.61 7.84
N LEU A 185 31.38 18.74 6.67
CA LEU A 185 31.05 17.96 5.45
C LEU A 185 31.05 16.43 5.69
N SER A 186 31.79 15.94 6.69
CA SER A 186 31.82 14.53 7.10
C SER A 186 30.50 14.04 7.70
N LEU A 187 29.77 14.88 8.44
CA LEU A 187 28.44 14.59 8.97
C LEU A 187 27.34 14.74 7.91
N ARG A 188 27.59 15.57 6.88
CA ARG A 188 26.68 15.72 5.72
C ARG A 188 26.62 14.45 4.84
N ARG A 189 27.63 13.59 4.93
CA ARG A 189 27.66 12.25 4.30
C ARG A 189 26.93 11.16 5.10
N ASP A 190 26.34 11.48 6.25
CA ASP A 190 25.50 10.51 6.94
C ASP A 190 24.30 10.17 6.03
N ARG A 191 24.17 8.87 5.74
CA ARG A 191 23.16 8.31 4.84
C ARG A 191 21.74 8.74 5.21
N GLN A 192 21.52 9.05 6.49
CA GLN A 192 20.24 9.55 7.00
C GLN A 192 19.91 10.95 6.48
N VAL A 193 20.89 11.82 6.32
CA VAL A 193 20.70 13.18 5.77
C VAL A 193 20.20 13.09 4.34
N VAL A 194 20.84 12.25 3.53
CA VAL A 194 20.51 12.05 2.11
C VAL A 194 19.08 11.55 1.95
N TRP A 195 18.66 10.57 2.75
CA TRP A 195 17.31 10.05 2.67
C TRP A 195 16.24 11.08 3.04
N GLY A 196 16.47 11.88 4.07
CA GLY A 196 15.56 12.97 4.43
C GLY A 196 15.41 14.00 3.30
N GLU A 197 16.54 14.38 2.68
CA GLU A 197 16.55 15.30 1.53
C GLU A 197 15.84 14.73 0.31
N LEU A 198 16.05 13.44 0.02
CA LEU A 198 15.36 12.74 -1.07
C LEU A 198 13.85 12.69 -0.86
N VAL A 199 13.37 12.41 0.36
CA VAL A 199 11.92 12.29 0.61
C VAL A 199 11.23 13.65 0.51
N TRP A 200 11.77 14.74 1.09
CA TRP A 200 11.10 16.04 0.95
C TRP A 200 11.21 16.58 -0.48
N GLY A 201 12.37 16.43 -1.14
CA GLY A 201 12.58 16.88 -2.51
C GLY A 201 11.69 16.12 -3.50
N GLY A 202 11.64 14.79 -3.35
CA GLY A 202 10.72 13.93 -4.11
C GLY A 202 9.25 14.22 -3.80
N GLY A 203 8.93 14.54 -2.54
CA GLY A 203 7.59 14.91 -2.10
C GLY A 203 7.12 16.20 -2.73
N ALA A 204 7.97 17.23 -2.77
CA ALA A 204 7.69 18.49 -3.44
C ALA A 204 7.45 18.29 -4.96
N LEU A 205 8.28 17.49 -5.61
CA LEU A 205 8.14 17.19 -7.04
C LEU A 205 6.86 16.42 -7.34
N TYR A 206 6.53 15.41 -6.53
CA TYR A 206 5.31 14.62 -6.71
C TYR A 206 4.05 15.43 -6.37
N LEU A 207 4.08 16.29 -5.36
CA LEU A 207 2.99 17.24 -5.06
C LEU A 207 2.75 18.18 -6.23
N LEU A 208 3.81 18.75 -6.80
CA LEU A 208 3.71 19.60 -7.98
C LEU A 208 3.10 18.83 -9.16
N TYR A 209 3.58 17.61 -9.41
CA TYR A 209 3.02 16.73 -10.44
C TYR A 209 1.50 16.49 -10.23
N ARG A 210 1.08 16.16 -9.00
CA ARG A 210 -0.34 15.97 -8.67
C ARG A 210 -1.15 17.25 -8.82
N LEU A 211 -0.61 18.41 -8.43
CA LEU A 211 -1.28 19.71 -8.61
C LEU A 211 -1.46 20.09 -10.08
N VAL A 212 -0.47 19.82 -10.93
CA VAL A 212 -0.58 20.08 -12.37
C VAL A 212 -1.56 19.09 -13.02
N SER A 213 -1.55 17.82 -12.62
CA SER A 213 -2.58 16.84 -13.04
C SER A 213 -3.99 17.26 -12.59
N LEU A 214 -4.09 17.76 -11.36
CA LEU A 214 -5.32 18.29 -10.80
C LEU A 214 -5.86 19.49 -11.60
N ALA A 215 -4.98 20.42 -12.00
CA ALA A 215 -5.30 21.66 -12.70
C ALA A 215 -5.58 21.44 -14.20
N SER A 216 -4.93 20.46 -14.84
CA SER A 216 -5.13 20.13 -16.25
C SER A 216 -6.46 19.43 -16.54
N GLY A 217 -7.23 19.09 -15.51
CA GLY A 217 -8.52 18.41 -15.66
C GLY A 217 -8.39 16.96 -16.14
N THR A 218 -7.18 16.38 -16.14
CA THR A 218 -6.96 14.99 -16.55
C THR A 218 -7.54 13.99 -15.55
N GLY A 219 -8.03 14.47 -14.40
CA GLY A 219 -8.95 13.80 -13.46
C GLY A 219 -8.35 12.62 -12.72
N ASP A 220 -7.89 11.64 -13.49
CA ASP A 220 -7.40 10.33 -13.11
C ASP A 220 -6.23 9.86 -13.99
N LEU A 221 -5.81 10.66 -14.98
CA LEU A 221 -4.75 10.28 -15.92
C LEU A 221 -3.44 11.02 -15.58
N PRO A 222 -2.29 10.33 -15.72
CA PRO A 222 -1.00 10.99 -15.66
C PRO A 222 -0.93 12.12 -16.69
N LEU A 223 -0.10 13.14 -16.41
CA LEU A 223 0.00 14.32 -17.26
C LEU A 223 0.35 13.97 -18.71
N GLY A 224 1.14 12.91 -18.92
CA GLY A 224 1.42 12.34 -20.23
C GLY A 224 2.04 13.36 -21.17
N GLY A 225 3.36 13.52 -21.14
CA GLY A 225 4.00 14.49 -22.04
C GLY A 225 5.50 14.69 -21.89
N LEU A 226 6.14 14.23 -20.80
CA LEU A 226 7.59 14.34 -20.61
C LEU A 226 8.38 13.07 -21.00
N ILE A 227 7.92 12.32 -22.02
CA ILE A 227 8.64 11.17 -22.61
C ILE A 227 8.72 9.97 -21.61
N MET A 228 9.26 8.83 -22.06
CA MET A 228 9.61 7.60 -21.33
C MET A 228 10.22 7.78 -19.92
N VAL A 229 10.67 8.98 -19.55
CA VAL A 229 11.24 9.29 -18.24
C VAL A 229 10.17 9.22 -17.13
N GLU A 230 8.93 9.65 -17.40
CA GLU A 230 7.82 9.59 -16.42
C GLU A 230 7.55 8.15 -15.97
N VAL A 231 7.67 7.18 -16.89
CA VAL A 231 7.46 5.74 -16.66
C VAL A 231 8.32 5.21 -15.51
N ILE A 232 9.50 5.81 -15.29
CA ILE A 232 10.41 5.41 -14.22
C ILE A 232 10.30 6.37 -13.03
N ILE A 233 10.31 7.68 -13.29
CA ILE A 233 10.36 8.68 -12.22
C ILE A 233 9.11 8.61 -11.34
N ILE A 234 7.91 8.54 -11.92
CA ILE A 234 6.66 8.61 -11.14
C ILE A 234 6.51 7.39 -10.21
N PRO A 235 6.66 6.13 -10.67
CA PRO A 235 6.63 4.99 -9.76
C PRO A 235 7.72 5.02 -8.68
N VAL A 236 8.92 5.53 -8.99
CA VAL A 236 10.01 5.66 -8.00
C VAL A 236 9.68 6.72 -6.95
N LEU A 237 9.12 7.87 -7.34
CA LEU A 237 8.66 8.88 -6.41
C LEU A 237 7.53 8.35 -5.53
N MET A 238 6.53 7.67 -6.12
CA MET A 238 5.46 7.01 -5.37
C MET A 238 6.04 6.05 -4.32
N LEU A 239 6.95 5.16 -4.74
CA LEU A 239 7.59 4.19 -3.84
C LEU A 239 8.35 4.86 -2.69
N LEU A 240 9.11 5.91 -2.98
CA LEU A 240 9.87 6.65 -1.97
C LEU A 240 8.96 7.30 -0.93
N LEU A 241 7.84 7.90 -1.38
CA LEU A 241 6.91 8.64 -0.52
C LEU A 241 6.02 7.70 0.29
N ASP A 242 5.54 6.64 -0.34
CA ASP A 242 4.84 5.53 0.32
C ASP A 242 5.72 4.93 1.41
N ALA A 243 7.00 4.66 1.11
CA ALA A 243 7.95 4.14 2.08
C ALA A 243 8.23 5.12 3.23
N GLY A 244 8.26 6.43 2.98
CA GLY A 244 8.43 7.44 4.02
C GLY A 244 7.27 7.46 5.00
N LEU A 245 6.04 7.45 4.50
CA LEU A 245 4.83 7.41 5.31
C LEU A 245 4.67 6.06 6.04
N LEU A 246 4.96 4.95 5.37
CA LEU A 246 4.94 3.62 5.98
C LEU A 246 6.01 3.49 7.08
N SER A 247 7.20 4.06 6.88
CA SER A 247 8.26 4.09 7.90
C SER A 247 7.79 4.80 9.16
N TRP A 248 7.08 5.92 9.03
CA TRP A 248 6.47 6.61 10.18
C TRP A 248 5.50 5.71 10.93
N VAL A 249 4.57 5.06 10.22
CA VAL A 249 3.60 4.13 10.83
C VAL A 249 4.32 2.97 11.53
N LEU A 250 5.34 2.38 10.91
CA LEU A 250 6.11 1.28 11.48
C LEU A 250 6.88 1.67 12.75
N VAL A 251 7.52 2.85 12.76
CA VAL A 251 8.23 3.37 13.95
C VAL A 251 7.26 3.55 15.11
N GLU A 252 6.12 4.18 14.87
CA GLU A 252 5.12 4.46 15.90
C GLU A 252 4.49 3.19 16.47
N LEU A 253 4.15 2.23 15.61
CA LEU A 253 3.62 0.94 16.05
C LEU A 253 4.66 0.16 16.84
N ARG A 254 5.93 0.14 16.40
CA ARG A 254 7.02 -0.50 17.11
C ARG A 254 7.22 0.12 18.49
N ASN A 255 7.37 1.45 18.55
CA ASN A 255 7.68 2.17 19.78
C ASN A 255 6.53 2.09 20.79
N ALA A 256 5.26 2.04 20.35
CA ALA A 256 4.12 1.82 21.24
C ALA A 256 4.14 0.48 22.00
N GLY A 257 4.90 -0.51 21.53
CA GLY A 257 5.13 -1.76 22.27
C GLY A 257 6.17 -1.63 23.38
N LEU A 258 7.10 -0.69 23.27
CA LEU A 258 8.24 -0.53 24.17
C LEU A 258 7.90 0.24 25.47
N GLY A 259 6.71 0.85 25.55
CA GLY A 259 6.29 1.65 26.70
C GLY A 259 6.41 3.16 26.45
N ASP A 260 6.07 3.96 27.46
CA ASP A 260 6.04 5.42 27.37
C ASP A 260 7.48 5.96 27.37
N THR A 261 7.99 6.36 26.20
CA THR A 261 9.37 6.86 26.06
C THR A 261 9.57 8.28 26.59
N GLY A 262 8.56 8.87 27.26
CA GLY A 262 8.64 10.19 27.90
C GLY A 262 8.84 11.35 26.91
N ASN A 263 8.84 11.07 25.62
CA ASN A 263 9.11 12.01 24.55
C ASN A 263 8.02 11.83 23.49
N ASP A 264 7.02 12.71 23.51
CA ASP A 264 5.87 12.69 22.60
C ASP A 264 6.26 13.02 21.14
N ALA A 265 7.48 13.50 20.89
CA ALA A 265 7.94 13.90 19.57
C ALA A 265 8.38 12.69 18.72
N LEU A 266 7.93 12.65 17.46
CA LEU A 266 8.37 11.66 16.48
C LEU A 266 9.86 11.85 16.16
N ASP A 267 10.69 10.82 16.39
CA ASP A 267 12.09 10.84 15.94
C ASP A 267 12.18 10.60 14.43
N THR A 268 12.32 11.69 13.70
CA THR A 268 12.46 11.69 12.24
C THR A 268 13.69 10.90 11.75
N ASN A 269 14.74 10.76 12.57
CA ASN A 269 15.90 9.96 12.18
C ASN A 269 15.56 8.47 12.16
N GLU A 270 14.71 7.98 13.06
CA GLU A 270 14.27 6.58 13.04
C GLU A 270 13.43 6.28 11.79
N VAL A 271 12.53 7.20 11.44
CA VAL A 271 11.70 7.10 10.22
C VAL A 271 12.57 7.02 8.99
N VAL A 272 13.56 7.91 8.88
CA VAL A 272 14.45 7.99 7.73
C VAL A 272 15.40 6.78 7.65
N ARG A 273 15.85 6.23 8.79
CA ARG A 273 16.61 4.97 8.83
C ARG A 273 15.80 3.77 8.33
N MET A 274 14.47 3.80 8.49
CA MET A 274 13.58 2.73 8.06
C MET A 274 13.29 2.69 6.56
N LEU A 275 13.54 3.79 5.84
CA LEU A 275 13.18 3.96 4.44
C LEU A 275 13.58 2.80 3.51
N PRO A 276 14.83 2.30 3.48
CA PRO A 276 15.20 1.24 2.55
C PRO A 276 14.41 -0.06 2.77
N GLY A 277 14.17 -0.41 4.04
CA GLY A 277 13.36 -1.56 4.41
C GLY A 277 11.88 -1.31 4.09
N ALA A 278 11.37 -0.11 4.35
CA ALA A 278 10.00 0.25 4.01
C ALA A 278 9.75 0.25 2.49
N MET A 279 10.71 0.69 1.66
CA MET A 279 10.63 0.56 0.20
C MET A 279 10.52 -0.90 -0.22
N LEU A 280 11.32 -1.79 0.38
CA LEU A 280 11.22 -3.22 0.14
C LEU A 280 9.84 -3.75 0.57
N THR A 281 9.31 -3.31 1.71
CA THR A 281 7.96 -3.66 2.16
C THR A 281 6.90 -3.19 1.18
N CYS A 282 6.98 -1.95 0.70
CA CYS A 282 6.05 -1.42 -0.29
C CYS A 282 6.04 -2.26 -1.57
N LEU A 283 7.22 -2.64 -2.08
CA LEU A 283 7.35 -3.53 -3.22
C LEU A 283 6.88 -4.96 -2.93
N ALA A 284 7.04 -5.45 -1.70
CA ALA A 284 6.63 -6.79 -1.31
C ALA A 284 5.11 -6.89 -1.07
N VAL A 285 4.48 -5.83 -0.57
CA VAL A 285 3.07 -5.84 -0.17
C VAL A 285 2.15 -5.31 -1.27
N LEU A 286 2.58 -4.32 -2.05
CA LEU A 286 1.76 -3.68 -3.08
C LEU A 286 2.51 -3.47 -4.41
N PRO A 287 3.18 -4.50 -4.97
CA PRO A 287 3.96 -4.36 -6.21
C PRO A 287 3.10 -3.91 -7.40
N ALA A 288 1.84 -4.38 -7.45
CA ALA A 288 0.92 -4.09 -8.53
C ALA A 288 0.63 -2.59 -8.69
N ARG A 289 0.70 -1.78 -7.62
CA ARG A 289 0.51 -0.32 -7.70
C ARG A 289 1.58 0.33 -8.59
N TYR A 290 2.85 0.10 -8.27
CA TYR A 290 3.98 0.71 -8.99
C TYR A 290 4.05 0.22 -10.43
N LEU A 291 3.79 -1.09 -10.64
CA LEU A 291 3.77 -1.66 -11.97
C LEU A 291 2.61 -1.12 -12.80
N ALA A 292 1.41 -0.97 -12.23
CA ALA A 292 0.27 -0.40 -12.95
C ALA A 292 0.52 1.02 -13.40
N THR A 293 1.13 1.87 -12.55
CA THR A 293 1.53 3.23 -12.95
C THR A 293 2.52 3.19 -14.10
N ALA A 294 3.54 2.33 -14.03
CA ALA A 294 4.52 2.18 -15.10
C ALA A 294 3.89 1.68 -16.40
N VAL A 295 2.98 0.70 -16.33
CA VAL A 295 2.28 0.15 -17.49
C VAL A 295 1.35 1.21 -18.10
N LEU A 296 0.59 1.94 -17.29
CA LEU A 296 -0.29 3.01 -17.77
C LEU A 296 0.52 4.08 -18.53
N LEU A 297 1.57 4.60 -17.91
CA LEU A 297 2.46 5.58 -18.54
C LEU A 297 3.10 5.02 -19.83
N ALA A 298 3.61 3.79 -19.78
CA ALA A 298 4.25 3.16 -20.94
C ALA A 298 3.26 2.94 -22.10
N THR A 299 1.99 2.61 -21.81
CA THR A 299 0.98 2.39 -22.85
C THR A 299 0.62 3.66 -23.63
N LEU A 300 0.79 4.84 -23.02
CA LEU A 300 0.57 6.12 -23.70
C LEU A 300 1.62 6.38 -24.79
N ASP A 301 2.83 5.87 -24.61
CA ASP A 301 3.98 6.09 -25.50
C ASP A 301 4.34 4.87 -26.36
N MET A 302 3.61 3.75 -26.23
CA MET A 302 3.99 2.50 -26.88
C MET A 302 3.69 2.52 -28.40
N PRO A 303 4.71 2.34 -29.27
CA PRO A 303 4.47 2.26 -30.70
C PRO A 303 3.76 0.96 -31.09
N GLY A 304 2.92 1.02 -32.13
CA GLY A 304 2.13 -0.13 -32.60
C GLY A 304 2.95 -1.39 -32.93
N SER A 305 4.22 -1.25 -33.33
CA SER A 305 5.14 -2.37 -33.58
C SER A 305 5.42 -3.22 -32.34
N VAL A 306 5.30 -2.66 -31.13
CA VAL A 306 5.59 -3.35 -29.87
C VAL A 306 4.43 -4.23 -29.43
N THR A 307 3.21 -3.99 -29.93
CA THR A 307 2.00 -4.74 -29.54
C THR A 307 2.08 -6.24 -29.82
N ASN A 308 2.77 -6.62 -30.90
CA ASN A 308 2.99 -8.03 -31.31
C ASN A 308 4.25 -8.66 -30.69
N SER A 309 5.04 -7.90 -29.93
CA SER A 309 6.26 -8.39 -29.29
C SER A 309 5.98 -9.11 -27.95
N LEU A 310 7.04 -9.68 -27.34
CA LEU A 310 6.99 -10.16 -25.96
C LEU A 310 6.57 -9.08 -24.97
N VAL A 311 7.05 -7.85 -25.15
CA VAL A 311 6.71 -6.70 -24.30
C VAL A 311 5.22 -6.36 -24.45
N GLY A 312 4.68 -6.39 -25.67
CA GLY A 312 3.26 -6.18 -25.92
C GLY A 312 2.37 -7.29 -25.35
N ARG A 313 2.84 -8.54 -25.31
CA ARG A 313 2.14 -9.63 -24.62
C ARG A 313 2.14 -9.44 -23.11
N TYR A 314 3.26 -9.04 -22.52
CA TYR A 314 3.37 -8.75 -21.10
C TYR A 314 2.44 -7.60 -20.69
N VAL A 315 2.46 -6.49 -21.43
CA VAL A 315 1.56 -5.35 -21.19
C VAL A 315 0.09 -5.79 -21.28
N ARG A 316 -0.29 -6.58 -22.29
CA ARG A 316 -1.67 -7.11 -22.39
C ARG A 316 -2.05 -8.02 -21.23
N TRP A 317 -1.13 -8.82 -20.70
CA TRP A 317 -1.39 -9.61 -19.50
C TRP A 317 -1.61 -8.70 -18.29
N GLN A 318 -0.81 -7.64 -18.12
CA GLN A 318 -0.97 -6.65 -17.04
C GLN A 318 -2.30 -5.86 -17.15
N LEU A 319 -2.73 -5.52 -18.36
CA LEU A 319 -4.03 -4.88 -18.61
C LEU A 319 -5.22 -5.80 -18.31
N ASN A 320 -4.98 -7.11 -18.23
CA ASN A 320 -5.97 -8.10 -17.82
C ASN A 320 -5.76 -8.46 -16.35
N TRP A 321 -5.51 -9.73 -16.03
CA TRP A 321 -5.38 -10.21 -14.66
C TRP A 321 -3.97 -10.16 -14.07
N GLY A 322 -2.96 -9.72 -14.84
CA GLY A 322 -1.56 -9.78 -14.39
C GLY A 322 -1.25 -8.98 -13.13
N LEU A 323 -1.97 -7.89 -12.88
CA LEU A 323 -1.85 -7.13 -11.64
C LEU A 323 -2.42 -7.91 -10.43
N ALA A 324 -3.52 -8.64 -10.62
CA ALA A 324 -4.09 -9.49 -9.58
C ALA A 324 -3.20 -10.70 -9.31
N ASP A 325 -2.60 -11.32 -10.35
CA ASP A 325 -1.62 -12.40 -10.21
C ASP A 325 -0.40 -11.95 -9.41
N LEU A 326 0.17 -10.80 -9.77
CA LEU A 326 1.31 -10.21 -9.07
C LEU A 326 0.99 -9.92 -7.61
N GLN A 327 -0.23 -9.45 -7.33
CA GLN A 327 -0.68 -9.17 -5.98
C GLN A 327 -0.98 -10.45 -5.17
N GLY A 328 -1.50 -11.50 -5.80
CA GLY A 328 -1.62 -12.82 -5.19
C GLY A 328 -0.26 -13.38 -4.79
N ALA A 329 0.75 -13.25 -5.67
CA ALA A 329 2.13 -13.64 -5.37
C ALA A 329 2.75 -12.80 -4.23
N ALA A 330 2.39 -11.52 -4.14
CA ALA A 330 2.87 -10.60 -3.09
C ALA A 330 2.49 -11.07 -1.67
N LEU A 331 1.37 -11.79 -1.49
CA LEU A 331 0.95 -12.35 -0.20
C LEU A 331 2.01 -13.26 0.42
N VAL A 332 2.79 -13.95 -0.42
CA VAL A 332 3.87 -14.86 0.01
C VAL A 332 4.98 -14.11 0.73
N VAL A 333 5.16 -12.82 0.49
CA VAL A 333 6.24 -12.00 1.08
C VAL A 333 5.70 -10.85 1.94
N ALA A 334 4.38 -10.70 2.09
CA ALA A 334 3.77 -9.59 2.83
C ALA A 334 4.21 -9.52 4.31
N GLY A 335 4.59 -10.65 4.91
CA GLY A 335 5.12 -10.71 6.29
C GLY A 335 6.44 -9.95 6.51
N VAL A 336 7.12 -9.54 5.43
CA VAL A 336 8.31 -8.69 5.47
C VAL A 336 8.05 -7.39 6.24
N ALA A 337 6.84 -6.83 6.19
CA ALA A 337 6.50 -5.59 6.90
C ALA A 337 6.80 -5.67 8.41
N GLY A 338 6.51 -6.82 9.03
CA GLY A 338 6.76 -7.07 10.44
C GLY A 338 8.26 -7.14 10.77
N VAL A 339 9.05 -7.71 9.87
CA VAL A 339 10.51 -7.83 10.03
C VAL A 339 11.17 -6.46 9.98
N VAL A 340 10.77 -5.59 9.04
CA VAL A 340 11.37 -4.25 8.86
C VAL A 340 11.33 -3.42 10.13
N ALA A 341 10.21 -3.50 10.88
CA ALA A 341 10.06 -2.80 12.15
C ALA A 341 11.22 -3.10 13.12
N TRP A 342 11.71 -4.34 13.15
CA TRP A 342 12.71 -4.80 14.12
C TRP A 342 14.14 -4.92 13.57
N THR A 343 14.35 -4.79 12.26
CA THR A 343 15.69 -4.89 11.62
C THR A 343 16.33 -3.54 11.31
N ARG A 344 15.91 -2.48 12.00
CA ARG A 344 16.38 -1.09 11.83
C ARG A 344 16.34 -0.61 10.37
N GLY A 345 15.39 -1.12 9.56
CA GLY A 345 15.22 -0.66 8.18
C GLY A 345 16.24 -1.13 7.14
N THR A 346 17.16 -2.02 7.49
CA THR A 346 18.19 -2.47 6.52
C THR A 346 17.66 -3.57 5.60
N VAL A 347 17.83 -3.42 4.28
CA VAL A 347 17.44 -4.44 3.28
C VAL A 347 18.01 -5.82 3.63
N GLY A 348 19.29 -5.89 3.96
CA GLY A 348 19.94 -7.15 4.32
C GLY A 348 19.45 -7.74 5.64
N GLY A 349 19.02 -6.91 6.60
CA GLY A 349 18.39 -7.35 7.83
C GLY A 349 17.00 -7.92 7.58
N THR A 350 16.22 -7.25 6.72
CA THR A 350 14.89 -7.67 6.31
C THR A 350 14.90 -9.03 5.59
N VAL A 351 15.78 -9.19 4.60
CA VAL A 351 15.93 -10.45 3.85
C VAL A 351 16.37 -11.59 4.77
N ARG A 352 17.25 -11.34 5.74
CA ARG A 352 17.69 -12.38 6.71
C ARG A 352 16.69 -12.65 7.82
N GLY A 353 15.87 -11.66 8.19
CA GLY A 353 14.87 -11.78 9.24
C GLY A 353 13.61 -12.51 8.79
N TYR A 354 13.24 -12.39 7.52
CA TYR A 354 12.02 -13.01 7.00
C TYR A 354 11.99 -14.56 7.10
N PRO A 355 13.06 -15.29 6.74
CA PRO A 355 13.14 -16.72 7.00
C PRO A 355 13.00 -17.10 8.48
N ARG A 356 13.48 -16.26 9.40
CA ARG A 356 13.35 -16.49 10.85
C ARG A 356 11.91 -16.32 11.31
N LEU A 357 11.23 -15.30 10.80
CA LEU A 357 9.79 -15.11 11.03
C LEU A 357 9.00 -16.30 10.50
N LEU A 358 9.28 -16.76 9.27
CA LEU A 358 8.64 -17.95 8.70
C LEU A 358 8.90 -19.18 9.56
N ALA A 359 10.13 -19.42 10.01
CA ALA A 359 10.48 -20.57 10.84
C ALA A 359 9.84 -20.52 12.24
N ALA A 360 9.67 -19.33 12.83
CA ALA A 360 9.15 -19.18 14.19
C ALA A 360 7.62 -19.12 14.24
N GLU A 361 7.01 -18.33 13.34
CA GLU A 361 5.63 -17.83 13.43
C GLU A 361 4.85 -17.90 12.10
N GLY A 362 5.33 -18.68 11.12
CA GLY A 362 4.75 -18.75 9.79
C GLY A 362 3.27 -19.16 9.74
N GLY A 363 2.82 -20.09 10.59
CA GLY A 363 1.41 -20.47 10.65
C GLY A 363 0.50 -19.32 11.14
N HIS A 364 0.96 -18.57 12.15
CA HIS A 364 0.25 -17.38 12.63
C HIS A 364 0.26 -16.24 11.60
N LEU A 365 1.34 -16.10 10.82
CA LEU A 365 1.39 -15.16 9.69
C LEU A 365 0.31 -15.49 8.65
N ALA A 366 0.23 -16.76 8.23
CA ALA A 366 -0.77 -17.20 7.26
C ALA A 366 -2.20 -16.99 7.78
N ALA A 367 -2.47 -17.30 9.05
CA ALA A 367 -3.76 -17.05 9.67
C ALA A 367 -4.09 -15.54 9.72
N LEU A 368 -3.14 -14.71 10.13
CA LEU A 368 -3.32 -13.25 10.19
C LEU A 368 -3.67 -12.67 8.81
N LEU A 369 -2.94 -13.04 7.76
CA LEU A 369 -3.21 -12.56 6.40
C LEU A 369 -4.53 -13.10 5.84
N THR A 370 -4.90 -14.35 6.18
CA THR A 370 -6.21 -14.91 5.81
C THR A 370 -7.34 -14.11 6.45
N LEU A 371 -7.27 -13.88 7.76
CA LEU A 371 -8.28 -13.12 8.50
C LEU A 371 -8.36 -11.68 8.02
N ALA A 372 -7.22 -11.06 7.74
CA ALA A 372 -7.14 -9.72 7.18
C ALA A 372 -7.79 -9.64 5.79
N GLY A 373 -7.51 -10.60 4.91
CA GLY A 373 -8.12 -10.66 3.58
C GLY A 373 -9.65 -10.86 3.64
N LEU A 374 -10.12 -11.75 4.51
CA LEU A 374 -11.56 -11.96 4.73
C LEU A 374 -12.23 -10.71 5.31
N ALA A 375 -11.62 -10.07 6.31
CA ALA A 375 -12.15 -8.86 6.92
C ALA A 375 -12.19 -7.69 5.92
N ALA A 376 -11.09 -7.45 5.19
CA ALA A 376 -11.01 -6.40 4.18
C ALA A 376 -12.02 -6.65 3.05
N GLY A 377 -12.13 -7.90 2.58
CA GLY A 377 -13.04 -8.25 1.51
C GLY A 377 -14.51 -8.16 1.90
N THR A 378 -14.89 -8.62 3.09
CA THR A 378 -16.26 -8.52 3.58
C THR A 378 -16.67 -7.06 3.82
N LEU A 379 -15.83 -6.26 4.47
CA LEU A 379 -16.11 -4.85 4.71
C LEU A 379 -16.20 -4.03 3.42
N SER A 380 -15.29 -4.28 2.47
CA SER A 380 -15.35 -3.67 1.14
C SER A 380 -16.64 -4.07 0.41
N ALA A 381 -16.97 -5.36 0.34
CA ALA A 381 -18.20 -5.83 -0.30
C ALA A 381 -19.44 -5.19 0.30
N LEU A 382 -19.51 -5.07 1.64
CA LEU A 382 -20.62 -4.40 2.32
C LEU A 382 -20.70 -2.92 1.96
N ALA A 383 -19.57 -2.20 1.92
CA ALA A 383 -19.53 -0.81 1.50
C ALA A 383 -20.06 -0.63 0.07
N TYR A 384 -19.61 -1.46 -0.88
CA TYR A 384 -20.13 -1.46 -2.25
C TYR A 384 -21.61 -1.80 -2.32
N MET A 385 -22.06 -2.85 -1.62
CA MET A 385 -23.48 -3.22 -1.59
C MET A 385 -24.36 -2.07 -1.13
N ILE A 386 -23.97 -1.40 -0.05
CA ILE A 386 -24.75 -0.29 0.52
C ILE A 386 -24.74 0.90 -0.44
N VAL A 387 -23.57 1.35 -0.89
CA VAL A 387 -23.47 2.58 -1.69
C VAL A 387 -24.02 2.40 -3.09
N LEU A 388 -23.76 1.26 -3.73
CA LEU A 388 -24.29 0.98 -5.08
C LEU A 388 -25.79 0.64 -5.10
N SER A 389 -26.43 0.45 -3.94
CA SER A 389 -27.90 0.36 -3.86
C SER A 389 -28.61 1.70 -4.11
N LEU A 390 -27.86 2.81 -4.04
CA LEU A 390 -28.37 4.13 -4.32
C LEU A 390 -28.58 4.35 -5.83
N PRO A 391 -29.46 5.27 -6.24
CA PRO A 391 -29.67 5.57 -7.65
C PRO A 391 -28.36 5.97 -8.34
N ALA A 392 -28.15 5.49 -9.57
CA ALA A 392 -26.93 5.77 -10.33
C ALA A 392 -26.74 7.28 -10.57
N GLN A 393 -25.77 7.87 -9.87
CA GLN A 393 -25.36 9.27 -9.97
C GLN A 393 -23.84 9.36 -10.18
N THR A 394 -23.38 10.54 -10.58
CA THR A 394 -21.97 10.87 -10.87
C THR A 394 -21.01 10.60 -9.71
N TRP A 395 -21.49 10.70 -8.46
CA TRP A 395 -20.67 10.55 -7.25
C TRP A 395 -20.70 9.13 -6.65
N VAL A 396 -21.65 8.28 -7.05
CA VAL A 396 -21.93 7.01 -6.35
C VAL A 396 -20.74 6.04 -6.40
N LEU A 397 -20.10 5.91 -7.56
CA LEU A 397 -18.94 5.01 -7.69
C LEU A 397 -17.75 5.50 -6.85
N ALA A 398 -17.44 6.80 -6.90
CA ALA A 398 -16.36 7.37 -6.11
C ALA A 398 -16.64 7.26 -4.60
N ALA A 399 -17.91 7.42 -4.18
CA ALA A 399 -18.31 7.22 -2.81
C ALA A 399 -18.12 5.75 -2.40
N ALA A 400 -18.51 4.79 -3.24
CA ALA A 400 -18.34 3.36 -2.95
C ALA A 400 -16.86 3.00 -2.74
N ASP A 401 -15.97 3.46 -3.63
CA ASP A 401 -14.52 3.32 -3.49
C ASP A 401 -14.05 3.91 -2.15
N GLY A 402 -14.41 5.17 -1.86
CA GLY A 402 -14.01 5.86 -0.64
C GLY A 402 -14.48 5.18 0.66
N TYR A 403 -15.73 4.72 0.72
CA TYR A 403 -16.25 3.98 1.86
C TYR A 403 -15.58 2.61 2.02
N ALA A 404 -15.24 1.94 0.92
CA ALA A 404 -14.45 0.71 0.97
C ALA A 404 -13.09 0.96 1.60
N HIS A 405 -12.34 1.98 1.16
CA HIS A 405 -11.05 2.36 1.76
C HIS A 405 -11.17 2.74 3.23
N TYR A 406 -12.20 3.49 3.60
CA TYR A 406 -12.47 3.84 4.99
C TYR A 406 -12.70 2.60 5.86
N ALA A 407 -13.44 1.61 5.34
CA ALA A 407 -13.73 0.37 6.05
C ALA A 407 -12.52 -0.58 6.13
N THR A 408 -11.65 -0.60 5.10
CA THR A 408 -10.47 -1.47 5.07
C THR A 408 -9.26 -0.89 5.80
N LEU A 409 -9.16 0.44 5.96
CA LEU A 409 -8.03 1.08 6.65
C LEU A 409 -7.82 0.58 8.11
N PRO A 410 -8.85 0.44 8.97
CA PRO A 410 -8.68 -0.16 10.29
C PRO A 410 -8.18 -1.61 10.25
N VAL A 411 -8.64 -2.41 9.28
CA VAL A 411 -8.16 -3.78 9.07
C VAL A 411 -6.67 -3.76 8.70
N GLY A 412 -6.27 -2.85 7.81
CA GLY A 412 -4.87 -2.66 7.46
C GLY A 412 -4.02 -2.29 8.69
N LEU A 413 -4.48 -1.37 9.54
CA LEU A 413 -3.78 -0.97 10.76
C LEU A 413 -3.59 -2.13 11.74
N VAL A 414 -4.66 -2.91 11.98
CA VAL A 414 -4.60 -4.11 12.84
C VAL A 414 -3.66 -5.15 12.25
N THR A 415 -3.72 -5.36 10.93
CA THR A 415 -2.87 -6.31 10.22
C THR A 415 -1.40 -5.91 10.34
N LEU A 416 -1.07 -4.63 10.10
CA LEU A 416 0.30 -4.14 10.20
C LEU A 416 0.82 -4.22 11.64
N ALA A 417 0.01 -3.85 12.63
CA ALA A 417 0.36 -4.00 14.05
C ALA A 417 0.56 -5.46 14.44
N GLY A 418 -0.25 -6.38 13.91
CA GLY A 418 -0.08 -7.82 14.06
C GLY A 418 1.21 -8.33 13.43
N LEU A 419 1.59 -7.82 12.26
CA LEU A 419 2.87 -8.15 11.62
C LEU A 419 4.05 -7.66 12.47
N VAL A 420 3.98 -6.44 13.03
CA VAL A 420 5.00 -5.91 13.95
C VAL A 420 5.12 -6.81 15.18
N GLU A 421 4.00 -7.27 15.74
CA GLU A 421 3.96 -8.19 16.88
C GLU A 421 4.57 -9.57 16.55
N LEU A 422 4.30 -10.13 15.37
CA LEU A 422 4.96 -11.36 14.90
C LEU A 422 6.47 -11.15 14.71
N GLY A 423 6.88 -9.99 14.20
CA GLY A 423 8.29 -9.60 14.09
C GLY A 423 8.99 -9.57 15.45
N GLU A 424 8.33 -9.03 16.47
CA GLU A 424 8.86 -8.96 17.84
C GLU A 424 9.10 -10.36 18.43
N ARG A 425 8.13 -11.26 18.28
CA ARG A 425 8.19 -12.64 18.78
C ARG A 425 9.26 -13.48 18.10
N SER A 426 9.57 -13.18 16.84
CA SER A 426 10.44 -14.00 15.99
C SER A 426 11.89 -13.50 15.89
N LEU A 427 12.15 -12.22 16.21
CA LEU A 427 13.47 -11.61 16.03
C LEU A 427 14.15 -11.34 17.39
N PRO A 428 15.40 -11.79 17.59
CA PRO A 428 16.07 -11.81 18.89
C PRO A 428 16.58 -10.44 19.41
N MET A 429 15.90 -9.32 19.10
CA MET A 429 16.41 -7.97 19.40
C MET A 429 15.89 -7.36 20.72
N ALA A 430 14.98 -8.01 21.45
CA ALA A 430 14.49 -7.50 22.74
C ALA A 430 15.41 -7.81 23.94
N THR A 431 16.45 -8.64 23.78
CA THR A 431 17.31 -9.08 24.90
C THR A 431 18.68 -8.39 24.96
N LEU A 432 19.09 -7.66 23.92
CA LEU A 432 20.44 -7.06 23.85
C LEU A 432 20.48 -5.58 24.30
N ALA A 433 19.38 -4.83 24.18
CA ALA A 433 19.33 -3.45 24.67
C ALA A 433 19.22 -3.42 26.21
N SER A 434 18.37 -4.27 26.79
CA SER A 434 18.22 -4.41 28.24
C SER A 434 19.46 -4.98 28.94
N ALA A 435 20.21 -5.88 28.27
CA ALA A 435 21.49 -6.38 28.78
C ALA A 435 22.63 -5.33 28.65
N SER A 436 22.58 -4.45 27.65
CA SER A 436 23.56 -3.38 27.47
C SER A 436 23.34 -2.23 28.46
N GLU A 437 22.10 -1.92 28.84
CA GLU A 437 21.78 -0.91 29.86
C GLU A 437 22.01 -1.43 31.28
N ALA A 438 21.76 -2.72 31.54
CA ALA A 438 22.09 -3.35 32.82
C ALA A 438 23.61 -3.56 33.04
N GLY A 439 24.41 -3.47 31.97
CA GLY A 439 25.87 -3.58 32.02
C GLY A 439 26.63 -2.25 32.08
N SER A 440 25.93 -1.11 32.07
CA SER A 440 26.53 0.23 32.06
C SER A 440 26.39 0.98 33.38
N ASP A 441 26.31 0.27 34.51
CA ASP A 441 26.47 0.87 35.84
C ASP A 441 27.96 1.21 36.04
N PRO A 442 28.39 2.50 36.04
CA PRO A 442 29.79 2.87 36.17
C PRO A 442 30.18 3.09 37.65
N THR A 443 29.50 2.47 38.61
CA THR A 443 29.76 2.63 40.04
C THR A 443 30.17 1.32 40.70
N SER A 444 31.29 0.75 40.25
CA SER A 444 32.13 -0.13 41.09
C SER A 444 33.55 -0.22 40.54
N ALA A 445 34.34 0.84 40.71
CA ALA A 445 35.80 0.80 40.76
C ALA A 445 36.31 1.95 41.63
#